data_AF-A0A9D5R6J6-F1
#
_entry.id   AF-A0A9D5R6J6-F1
#
_cell.length_a   1.000
_cell.length_b   1.000
_cell.length_c   1.000
_cell.angle_alpha   90.00
_cell.angle_beta   90.00
_cell.angle_gamma   90.00
#
_symmetry.space_group_name_H-M   'P 1'
#
loop_
_entity.id
_entity.type
_entity.pdbx_description
1 polymer ?
#
loop_
_entity_poly.entity_id
_entity_poly.type
_entity_poly.pdbx_seq_one_letter_code
_entity_poly.pdbx_strand_id
1 'polypeptide(L)' 'LWNEGKNVILEGNAETKVISVDEQKHYAEDAKKSQAEIDAITKPQEEIRFLASGIKVVK' A
#
# COMPACT_ATOMS: atom_id res chain seq x y z
N LEU A 1 -8.37 -21.45 21.99
CA LEU A 1 -9.07 -21.28 20.69
C LEU A 1 -9.61 -19.84 20.61
N TRP A 2 -8.74 -18.83 20.55
CA TRP A 2 -9.11 -17.40 20.64
C TRP A 2 -8.83 -16.61 19.35
N ASN A 3 -8.67 -17.29 18.22
CA ASN A 3 -8.24 -16.66 16.96
C ASN A 3 -9.20 -16.95 15.79
N GLU A 4 -10.51 -17.04 16.04
CA GLU A 4 -11.46 -17.07 14.92
C GLU A 4 -11.66 -15.65 14.40
N GLY A 5 -11.03 -15.35 13.26
CA GLY A 5 -11.25 -14.12 12.51
C GLY A 5 -12.71 -14.00 12.07
N LYS A 6 -13.21 -12.77 11.92
CA LYS A 6 -14.58 -12.51 11.44
C LYS A 6 -14.55 -12.12 9.98
N ASN A 7 -15.49 -12.65 9.22
CA ASN A 7 -15.73 -12.18 7.86
C ASN A 7 -16.36 -10.78 7.92
N VAL A 8 -15.92 -9.88 7.03
CA VAL A 8 -16.44 -8.52 6.93
C VAL A 8 -16.73 -8.17 5.49
N ILE A 9 -17.75 -7.34 5.29
CA ILE A 9 -18.04 -6.67 4.03
C ILE A 9 -17.65 -5.20 4.20
N LEU A 10 -16.84 -4.71 3.27
CA LEU A 10 -16.35 -3.34 3.22
C LEU A 10 -17.02 -2.62 2.05
N GLU A 11 -17.64 -1.49 2.33
CA GLU A 11 -18.20 -0.58 1.31
C GLU A 11 -17.39 0.71 1.31
N GLY A 12 -17.10 1.24 0.12
CA GLY A 12 -16.23 2.41 -0.02
C GLY A 12 -15.72 2.57 -1.44
N ASN A 13 -14.78 3.52 -1.61
CA ASN A 13 -14.14 3.81 -2.90
C ASN A 13 -12.70 3.31 -2.90
N ALA A 14 -12.28 2.72 -4.02
CA ALA A 14 -10.89 2.36 -4.26
C ALA A 14 -10.26 3.36 -5.24
N GLU A 15 -9.04 3.79 -4.95
CA GLU A 15 -8.21 4.56 -5.85
C GLU A 15 -6.88 3.83 -6.05
N THR A 16 -6.39 3.79 -7.30
CA THR A 16 -5.04 3.34 -7.60
C THR A 16 -4.12 4.55 -7.70
N LYS A 17 -3.10 4.61 -6.86
CA LYS A 17 -1.99 5.55 -6.98
C LYS A 17 -0.79 4.84 -7.61
N VAL A 18 -0.23 5.43 -8.65
CA VAL A 18 1.06 4.98 -9.22
C VAL A 18 2.15 5.92 -8.72
N ILE A 19 3.20 5.36 -8.13
CA ILE A 19 4.41 6.08 -7.72
C ILE A 19 5.50 5.74 -8.73
N SER A 20 6.08 6.75 -9.37
CA SER A 20 7.12 6.56 -10.38
C SER A 20 8.41 5.98 -9.77
N VAL A 21 9.31 5.46 -10.60
CA VAL A 21 10.64 5.03 -10.15
C VAL A 21 11.41 6.21 -9.54
N ASP A 22 11.34 7.39 -10.15
CA ASP A 22 12.08 8.57 -9.70
C ASP A 22 11.58 9.06 -8.34
N GLU A 23 10.26 9.11 -8.13
CA GLU A 23 9.66 9.50 -6.83
C GLU A 23 10.06 8.51 -5.73
N GLN A 24 10.02 7.20 -6.02
CA GLN A 24 10.47 6.17 -5.08
C GLN A 24 11.96 6.30 -4.72
N LYS A 25 12.82 6.60 -5.71
CA LYS A 25 14.26 6.81 -5.46
C LYS A 25 14.50 8.05 -4.60
N HIS A 26 13.79 9.14 -4.86
CA HIS A 26 13.86 10.35 -4.04
C HIS A 26 13.50 10.07 -2.57
N TYR A 27 12.45 9.28 -2.32
CA TYR A 27 12.09 8.86 -0.95
C TYR A 27 13.15 7.97 -0.30
N ALA A 28 13.79 7.08 -1.06
CA ALA A 28 14.86 6.22 -0.56
C ALA A 28 16.13 7.02 -0.23
N GLU A 29 16.45 8.05 -1.02
CA GLU A 29 17.53 9.01 -0.76
C GLU A 29 17.27 9.81 0.52
N ASP A 30 16.07 10.37 0.68
CA ASP A 30 15.65 11.11 1.89
C ASP A 30 15.71 10.22 3.14
N ALA A 31 15.36 8.95 2.99
CA ALA A 31 15.46 7.93 4.03
C ALA A 31 16.90 7.41 4.29
N LYS A 32 17.90 7.91 3.53
CA LYS A 32 19.32 7.52 3.63
C LYS A 32 19.57 6.02 3.44
N LYS A 33 18.83 5.38 2.53
CA LYS A 33 19.09 3.99 2.13
C LYS A 33 20.43 3.87 1.40
N SER A 34 20.93 2.65 1.29
CA SER A 34 22.15 2.39 0.51
C SER A 34 21.89 2.58 -0.99
N GLN A 35 22.93 2.93 -1.74
CA GLN A 35 22.82 3.07 -3.21
C GLN A 35 22.32 1.78 -3.87
N ALA A 36 22.74 0.61 -3.36
CA ALA A 36 22.27 -0.68 -3.85
C ALA A 36 20.76 -0.86 -3.71
N GLU A 37 20.16 -0.35 -2.62
CA GLU A 37 18.71 -0.40 -2.43
C GLU A 37 17.97 0.60 -3.34
N ILE A 38 18.56 1.77 -3.61
CA ILE A 38 18.01 2.77 -4.53
C ILE A 38 18.04 2.26 -5.97
N ASP A 39 19.16 1.64 -6.37
CA ASP A 39 19.36 1.10 -7.72
C ASP A 39 18.45 -0.09 -8.01
N ALA A 40 18.05 -0.85 -6.99
CA ALA A 40 17.10 -1.95 -7.11
C ALA A 40 15.68 -1.47 -7.48
N ILE A 41 15.35 -0.19 -7.28
CA ILE A 41 14.07 0.41 -7.66
C ILE A 41 14.05 0.59 -9.19
N THR A 42 13.45 -0.37 -9.88
CA THR A 42 13.44 -0.45 -11.35
C THR A 42 12.04 -0.39 -11.95
N LYS A 43 10.99 -0.36 -11.11
CA LYS A 43 9.60 -0.40 -11.55
C LYS A 43 8.74 0.59 -10.77
N PRO A 44 7.69 1.15 -11.39
CA PRO A 44 6.70 1.92 -10.66
C PRO A 44 6.02 1.04 -9.61
N GLN A 45 5.65 1.65 -8.49
CA GLN A 45 4.87 1.01 -7.43
C GLN A 45 3.40 1.41 -7.60
N GLU A 46 2.52 0.41 -7.62
CA GLU A 46 1.07 0.64 -7.57
C GLU A 46 0.57 0.44 -6.14
N GLU A 47 -0.16 1.42 -5.64
CA GLU A 47 -0.84 1.36 -4.36
C GLU A 47 -2.34 1.43 -4.58
N ILE A 48 -3.08 0.46 -4.06
CA ILE A 48 -4.54 0.54 -3.98
C ILE A 48 -4.88 1.12 -2.62
N ARG A 49 -5.52 2.30 -2.64
CA ARG A 49 -6.02 2.98 -1.44
C ARG A 49 -7.53 2.81 -1.41
N PHE A 50 -8.01 2.10 -0.40
CA PHE A 50 -9.44 1.91 -0.19
C PHE A 50 -9.92 2.81 0.94
N LEU A 51 -10.80 3.76 0.63
CA LEU A 51 -11.48 4.59 1.60
C LEU A 51 -12.84 3.96 1.92
N ALA A 52 -12.90 3.27 3.06
CA ALA A 52 -14.15 2.68 3.53
C ALA A 52 -15.14 3.76 3.98
N SER A 53 -16.36 3.71 3.46
CA SER A 53 -17.52 4.47 3.95
C SER A 53 -18.34 3.66 4.96
N GLY A 54 -18.18 2.33 4.98
CA GLY A 54 -18.90 1.45 5.89
C GLY A 54 -18.21 0.09 6.05
N ILE A 55 -18.38 -0.51 7.23
CA ILE A 55 -17.89 -1.85 7.56
C ILE A 55 -19.04 -2.64 8.19
N LYS A 56 -19.29 -3.84 7.69
CA LYS A 56 -20.26 -4.78 8.27
C LYS A 56 -19.60 -6.11 8.59
N VAL A 57 -19.70 -6.52 9.85
CA VAL A 57 -19.27 -7.86 10.28
C VAL A 57 -20.37 -8.86 9.94
N VAL A 58 -20.00 -9.94 9.26
CA VAL A 58 -20.93 -11.04 8.93
C VAL A 58 -20.56 -12.29 9.73
N LYS A 59 -21.58 -13.09 10.02
CA LYS A 59 -21.49 -14.30 10.83
C LYS A 59 -21.24 -15.51 9.94
#